data_AF-A0A7C6ZMT7-F1
#
_entry.id   AF-A0A7C6ZMT7-F1
#
_cell.length_a   1.000
_cell.length_b   1.000
_cell.length_c   1.000
_cell.angle_alpha   90.00
_cell.angle_beta   90.00
_cell.angle_gamma   90.00
#
_symmetry.space_group_name_H-M   'P 1'
#
loop_
_entity.id
_entity.type
_entity.pdbx_description
1 polymer ?
#
loop_
_entity_poly.entity_id
_entity_poly.type
_entity_poly.pdbx_seq_one_letter_code
_entity_poly.pdbx_strand_id
1 'polypeptide(L)'
;MDKAERVKYWLDIAEYDLETANSLLSTGRYLYVMVMCQQALEKLCKALFVDVFGEEPPRTHNLNYILAKVHDGRPEIDPKDKNIAAFLADLSAYYLEGRYPSYKEKLSTLVGCAKAKTTYSKTEEVFAWLKSLLMSIKQ
;
A
#
# COMPACT_ATOMS: atom_id res chain seq x y z
N MET A 1 -14.40 6.15 -18.25
CA MET A 1 -12.93 6.14 -18.21
C MET A 1 -12.45 4.84 -18.81
N ASP A 2 -11.49 4.90 -19.72
CA ASP A 2 -10.84 3.70 -20.23
C ASP A 2 -9.96 3.03 -19.14
N LYS A 3 -9.40 1.85 -19.44
CA LYS A 3 -8.55 1.12 -18.50
C LYS A 3 -7.33 1.93 -18.06
N ALA A 4 -6.66 2.63 -18.99
CA ALA A 4 -5.45 3.39 -18.70
C ALA A 4 -5.74 4.59 -17.78
N GLU A 5 -6.86 5.28 -18.00
CA GLU A 5 -7.35 6.35 -17.14
C GLU A 5 -7.66 5.83 -15.73
N ARG A 6 -8.26 4.64 -15.60
CA ARG A 6 -8.56 4.01 -14.30
C ARG A 6 -7.30 3.56 -13.56
N VAL A 7 -6.30 3.02 -14.27
CA VAL A 7 -4.98 2.69 -13.69
C VAL A 7 -4.31 3.96 -13.19
N LYS A 8 -4.27 5.01 -14.03
CA LYS A 8 -3.68 6.31 -13.68
C LYS A 8 -4.37 6.93 -12.47
N TYR A 9 -5.69 6.88 -12.40
CA TYR A 9 -6.46 7.36 -11.25
C TYR A 9 -5.98 6.75 -9.93
N TRP A 10 -5.83 5.42 -9.87
CA TRP A 10 -5.34 4.77 -8.64
C TRP A 10 -3.88 5.06 -8.35
N LEU A 11 -3.03 5.14 -9.39
CA LEU A 11 -1.61 5.45 -9.25
C LEU A 11 -1.40 6.88 -8.71
N ASP A 12 -2.09 7.88 -9.26
CA ASP A 12 -1.96 9.28 -8.83
C ASP A 12 -2.30 9.43 -7.34
N ILE A 13 -3.35 8.75 -6.85
CA ILE A 13 -3.72 8.79 -5.43
C ILE A 13 -2.70 8.02 -4.57
N ALA A 14 -2.16 6.91 -5.07
CA ALA A 14 -1.14 6.15 -4.36
C ALA A 14 0.14 6.96 -4.16
N GLU A 15 0.57 7.72 -5.17
CA GLU A 15 1.74 8.59 -5.11
C GLU A 15 1.51 9.76 -4.14
N TYR A 16 0.34 10.39 -4.21
CA TYR A 16 -0.05 11.46 -3.29
C TYR A 16 -0.06 11.00 -1.82
N ASP A 17 -0.56 9.80 -1.55
CA ASP A 17 -0.56 9.23 -0.20
C ASP A 17 0.85 8.91 0.30
N LEU A 18 1.75 8.47 -0.58
CA LEU A 18 3.16 8.22 -0.23
C LEU A 18 3.89 9.53 0.11
N GLU A 19 3.66 10.59 -0.65
CA GLU A 19 4.19 11.93 -0.36
C GLU A 19 3.61 12.50 0.94
N THR A 20 2.32 12.26 1.19
CA THR A 20 1.66 12.64 2.44
C THR A 20 2.29 11.89 3.62
N ALA A 21 2.61 10.60 3.50
CA ALA A 21 3.30 9.84 4.52
C ALA A 21 4.67 10.46 4.88
N ASN A 22 5.42 10.94 3.90
CA ASN A 22 6.69 11.64 4.11
C ASN A 22 6.50 12.94 4.92
N SER A 23 5.50 13.74 4.53
CA SER A 23 5.15 15.00 5.22
C SER A 23 4.72 14.76 6.67
N LEU A 24 4.01 13.65 6.93
CA LEU A 24 3.62 13.27 8.29
C LEU A 24 4.80 12.76 9.12
N LEU A 25 5.77 12.11 8.47
CA LEU A 25 6.99 11.65 9.12
C LEU A 25 7.84 12.85 9.58
N SER A 26 8.02 13.85 8.72
CA SER A 26 8.77 15.07 9.04
C SER A 26 8.11 15.92 10.13
N THR A 27 6.78 15.89 10.22
CA THR A 27 6.00 16.61 11.24
C THR A 27 5.74 15.82 12.52
N GLY A 28 6.27 14.59 12.64
CA GLY A 28 6.17 13.78 13.85
C GLY A 28 4.82 13.09 14.07
N ARG A 29 3.95 13.04 13.05
CA ARG A 29 2.62 12.41 13.12
C ARG A 29 2.69 10.90 12.82
N TYR A 30 3.48 10.18 13.59
CA TYR A 30 3.91 8.80 13.31
C TYR A 30 2.78 7.79 13.10
N LEU A 31 1.71 7.85 13.89
CA LEU A 31 0.57 6.96 13.67
C LEU A 31 -0.05 7.15 12.28
N TYR A 32 -0.14 8.40 11.81
CA TYR A 32 -0.68 8.71 10.51
C TYR A 32 0.27 8.35 9.37
N VAL A 33 1.59 8.27 9.62
CA VAL A 33 2.54 7.66 8.67
C VAL A 33 2.14 6.22 8.36
N MET A 34 1.82 5.41 9.38
CA MET A 34 1.39 4.02 9.19
C MET A 34 0.13 3.92 8.32
N VAL A 35 -0.84 4.81 8.58
CA VAL A 35 -2.10 4.88 7.83
C VAL A 35 -1.85 5.24 6.36
N MET A 36 -1.05 6.27 6.09
CA MET A 36 -0.74 6.68 4.73
C MET A 36 0.12 5.65 3.99
N CYS A 37 1.07 4.99 4.67
CA CYS A 37 1.83 3.88 4.11
C CYS A 37 0.94 2.72 3.65
N GLN A 38 -0.04 2.32 4.47
CA GLN A 38 -0.99 1.28 4.08
C GLN A 38 -1.84 1.73 2.88
N GLN A 39 -2.34 2.97 2.91
CA GLN A 39 -3.20 3.52 1.87
C GLN A 39 -2.50 3.67 0.51
N ALA A 40 -1.25 4.14 0.52
CA ALA A 40 -0.41 4.23 -0.68
C ALA A 40 -0.25 2.86 -1.35
N LEU A 41 0.11 1.82 -0.57
CA LEU A 41 0.26 0.46 -1.10
C LEU A 41 -1.07 -0.14 -1.54
N GLU A 42 -2.17 0.10 -0.82
CA GLU A 42 -3.50 -0.41 -1.20
C GLU A 42 -3.92 0.11 -2.55
N LYS A 43 -3.77 1.42 -2.77
CA LYS A 43 -4.15 2.08 -4.02
C LYS A 43 -3.26 1.65 -5.18
N LEU A 44 -1.96 1.46 -4.94
CA LEU A 44 -1.07 0.92 -5.97
C LEU A 44 -1.41 -0.54 -6.32
N CYS A 45 -1.73 -1.38 -5.34
CA CYS A 45 -2.22 -2.74 -5.60
C CYS A 45 -3.54 -2.73 -6.39
N LYS A 46 -4.42 -1.76 -6.13
CA LYS A 46 -5.66 -1.56 -6.90
C LYS A 46 -5.38 -1.12 -8.34
N ALA A 47 -4.38 -0.25 -8.55
CA ALA A 47 -3.93 0.10 -9.89
C ALA A 47 -3.47 -1.15 -10.67
N LEU A 48 -2.66 -2.01 -10.04
CA LEU A 48 -2.24 -3.30 -10.61
C LEU A 48 -3.43 -4.22 -10.92
N PHE A 49 -4.42 -4.31 -10.02
CA PHE A 49 -5.61 -5.12 -10.28
C PHE A 49 -6.38 -4.63 -11.51
N VAL A 50 -6.61 -3.32 -11.62
CA VAL A 50 -7.27 -2.74 -12.80
C VAL A 50 -6.43 -2.96 -14.06
N ASP A 51 -5.10 -2.89 -13.94
CA ASP A 51 -4.20 -3.18 -15.05
C ASP A 51 -4.23 -4.64 -15.50
N VAL A 52 -4.40 -5.60 -14.59
CA VAL A 52 -4.49 -7.02 -14.98
C VAL A 52 -5.87 -7.35 -15.55
N PHE A 53 -6.94 -6.97 -14.86
CA PHE A 53 -8.29 -7.46 -15.16
C PHE A 53 -9.15 -6.48 -15.95
N GLY A 54 -8.86 -5.18 -15.89
CA GLY A 54 -9.76 -4.15 -16.43
C GLY A 54 -11.08 -4.03 -15.66
N GLU A 55 -11.18 -4.62 -14.47
CA GLU A 55 -12.39 -4.63 -13.63
C GLU A 55 -12.25 -3.71 -12.41
N GLU A 56 -13.33 -3.54 -11.63
CA GLU A 56 -13.25 -2.82 -10.36
C GLU A 56 -12.52 -3.66 -9.30
N PRO A 57 -11.58 -3.08 -8.53
CA PRO A 57 -10.85 -3.83 -7.53
C PRO A 57 -11.75 -4.29 -6.37
N PRO A 58 -11.39 -5.39 -5.69
CA PRO A 58 -12.16 -5.90 -4.56
C PRO A 58 -12.22 -4.88 -3.42
N ARG A 59 -13.39 -4.81 -2.76
CA ARG A 59 -13.62 -3.94 -1.60
C ARG A 59 -13.02 -4.54 -0.33
N THR A 60 -11.70 -4.46 -0.21
CA THR A 60 -10.93 -4.96 0.93
C THR A 60 -9.76 -4.04 1.26
N HIS A 61 -9.26 -4.15 2.49
CA HIS A 61 -8.04 -3.48 2.96
C HIS A 61 -6.86 -4.44 3.10
N ASN A 62 -7.08 -5.72 2.79
CA ASN A 62 -6.04 -6.74 2.89
C ASN A 62 -5.16 -6.68 1.63
N LEU A 63 -3.96 -6.14 1.78
CA LEU A 63 -2.99 -5.97 0.69
C LEU A 63 -2.59 -7.31 0.06
N ASN A 64 -2.34 -8.34 0.88
CA ASN A 64 -1.99 -9.68 0.42
C ASN A 64 -3.11 -10.31 -0.42
N TYR A 65 -4.37 -10.07 -0.06
CA TYR A 65 -5.52 -10.54 -0.84
C TYR A 65 -5.56 -9.91 -2.23
N ILE A 66 -5.33 -8.59 -2.33
CA ILE A 66 -5.32 -7.90 -3.64
C ILE A 66 -4.17 -8.41 -4.50
N LEU A 67 -2.96 -8.56 -3.95
CA LEU A 67 -1.81 -9.09 -4.69
C LEU A 67 -1.98 -10.55 -5.10
N ALA A 68 -2.61 -11.38 -4.26
CA ALA A 68 -2.93 -12.76 -4.64
C ALA A 68 -3.87 -12.78 -5.85
N LYS A 69 -4.86 -11.88 -5.91
CA LYS A 69 -5.72 -11.74 -7.09
C LYS A 69 -4.96 -11.26 -8.32
N VAL A 70 -4.05 -10.29 -8.17
CA VAL A 70 -3.17 -9.87 -9.26
C VAL A 70 -2.35 -11.05 -9.79
N HIS A 71 -1.78 -11.87 -8.91
CA HIS A 71 -1.05 -13.08 -9.28
C HIS A 71 -1.92 -14.11 -10.01
N ASP A 72 -3.18 -14.30 -9.62
CA ASP A 72 -4.11 -15.22 -10.30
C ASP A 72 -4.29 -14.86 -11.80
N GLY A 73 -4.29 -13.57 -12.14
CA GLY A 73 -4.39 -13.09 -13.53
C GLY A 73 -3.05 -12.85 -14.21
N ARG A 74 -1.96 -12.78 -13.43
CA ARG A 74 -0.60 -12.48 -13.90
C ARG A 74 0.45 -13.22 -13.05
N PRO A 75 0.67 -14.52 -13.27
CA PRO A 75 1.49 -15.36 -12.40
C PRO A 75 2.96 -14.95 -12.29
N GLU A 76 3.49 -14.17 -13.24
CA GLU A 76 4.83 -13.59 -13.16
C GLU A 76 4.96 -12.50 -12.08
N ILE A 77 3.84 -11.92 -11.62
CA ILE A 77 3.79 -11.12 -10.40
C ILE A 77 3.66 -12.09 -9.23
N ASP A 78 4.79 -12.59 -8.76
CA ASP A 78 4.84 -13.55 -7.66
C ASP A 78 5.19 -12.86 -6.33
N PRO A 79 4.23 -12.62 -5.42
CA PRO A 79 4.50 -12.01 -4.12
C PRO A 79 5.12 -13.00 -3.11
N LYS A 80 5.94 -13.96 -3.55
CA LYS A 80 6.53 -15.02 -2.72
C LYS A 80 7.61 -14.57 -1.75
N ASP A 81 8.00 -13.30 -1.76
CA ASP A 81 8.85 -12.77 -0.70
C ASP A 81 8.05 -12.74 0.62
N LYS A 82 8.38 -13.70 1.50
CA LYS A 82 7.77 -13.82 2.83
C LYS A 82 7.93 -12.56 3.67
N ASN A 83 9.01 -11.80 3.49
CA ASN A 83 9.23 -10.55 4.21
C ASN A 83 8.26 -9.46 3.73
N ILE A 84 8.01 -9.39 2.42
CA ILE A 84 7.00 -8.46 1.86
C ILE A 84 5.60 -8.87 2.34
N ALA A 85 5.25 -10.15 2.24
CA ALA A 85 3.94 -10.64 2.67
C ALA A 85 3.67 -10.36 4.16
N ALA A 86 4.67 -10.57 5.03
CA ALA A 86 4.57 -10.25 6.45
C ALA A 86 4.40 -8.74 6.69
N PHE A 87 5.19 -7.92 6.00
CA PHE A 87 5.09 -6.46 6.09
C PHE A 87 3.71 -5.93 5.66
N LEU A 88 3.15 -6.46 4.58
CA LEU A 88 1.82 -6.09 4.08
C LEU A 88 0.70 -6.50 5.06
N ALA A 89 0.85 -7.66 5.71
CA ALA A 89 -0.07 -8.11 6.75
C ALA A 89 -0.05 -7.17 7.97
N ASP A 90 1.15 -6.83 8.45
CA ASP A 90 1.34 -5.89 9.56
C ASP A 90 0.69 -4.53 9.27
N LEU A 91 0.96 -3.95 8.10
CA LEU A 91 0.34 -2.67 7.70
C LEU A 91 -1.19 -2.74 7.63
N SER A 92 -1.74 -3.84 7.11
CA SER A 92 -3.19 -4.05 7.04
C SER A 92 -3.81 -4.11 8.45
N ALA A 93 -3.13 -4.74 9.40
CA ALA A 93 -3.56 -4.81 10.81
C ALA A 93 -3.55 -3.41 11.47
N TYR A 94 -2.46 -2.65 11.33
CA TYR A 94 -2.38 -1.28 11.84
C TYR A 94 -3.51 -0.39 11.33
N TYR A 95 -3.88 -0.51 10.05
CA TYR A 95 -4.97 0.26 9.46
C TYR A 95 -6.37 -0.16 9.93
N LEU A 96 -6.58 -1.45 10.21
CA LEU A 96 -7.84 -1.94 10.79
C LEU A 96 -7.99 -1.49 12.24
N GLU A 97 -6.95 -1.68 13.05
CA GLU A 97 -6.97 -1.36 14.48
C GLU A 97 -6.98 0.15 14.74
N GLY A 98 -6.27 0.94 13.93
CA GLY A 98 -6.21 2.41 14.05
C GLY A 98 -7.54 3.13 13.87
N ARG A 99 -8.60 2.44 13.43
CA ARG A 99 -9.96 2.99 13.31
C ARG A 99 -10.70 3.10 14.64
N TYR A 100 -10.31 2.33 15.65
CA TYR A 100 -10.98 2.33 16.94
C TYR A 100 -10.26 3.29 17.91
N PRO A 101 -10.95 4.26 18.53
CA PRO A 101 -10.31 5.24 19.42
C PRO A 101 -9.47 4.61 20.53
N SER A 102 -9.95 3.52 21.14
CA SER A 102 -9.27 2.78 22.21
C SER A 102 -7.97 2.10 21.75
N TYR A 103 -7.87 1.70 20.49
CA TYR A 103 -6.64 1.18 19.89
C TYR A 103 -5.74 2.30 19.41
N LYS A 104 -6.30 3.41 18.92
CA LYS A 104 -5.56 4.58 18.46
C LYS A 104 -4.63 5.15 19.54
N GLU A 105 -5.11 5.24 20.78
CA GLU A 105 -4.29 5.65 21.93
C GLU A 105 -3.13 4.68 22.19
N LYS A 106 -3.41 3.37 22.22
CA LYS A 106 -2.39 2.33 22.38
C LYS A 106 -1.37 2.32 21.25
N LEU A 107 -1.82 2.46 20.00
CA LEU A 107 -0.93 2.50 18.84
C LEU A 107 -0.08 3.76 18.83
N SER A 108 -0.60 4.89 19.33
CA SER A 108 0.17 6.14 19.43
C SER A 108 1.35 6.03 20.41
N THR A 109 1.27 5.16 21.43
CA THR A 109 2.39 4.90 22.35
C THR A 109 3.37 3.86 21.79
N LEU A 110 2.91 2.95 20.94
CA LEU A 110 3.73 1.91 20.31
C LEU A 110 4.48 2.39 19.06
N VAL A 111 3.91 3.35 18.31
CA VAL A 111 4.45 3.84 17.05
C VAL A 111 5.24 5.13 17.28
N GLY A 112 6.52 4.96 17.62
CA GLY A 112 7.50 6.06 17.68
C GLY A 112 8.15 6.38 16.34
N CYS A 113 9.00 7.42 16.35
CA CYS A 113 9.77 7.89 15.18
C CYS A 113 10.51 6.77 14.45
N ALA A 114 11.23 5.92 15.20
CA ALA A 114 12.02 4.83 14.64
C ALA A 114 11.13 3.84 13.86
N LYS A 115 10.00 3.42 14.43
CA LYS A 115 9.06 2.51 13.76
C LYS A 115 8.47 3.15 12.51
N ALA A 116 8.01 4.40 12.60
CA ALA A 116 7.45 5.12 11.46
C ALA A 116 8.47 5.29 10.33
N LYS A 117 9.72 5.64 10.63
CA LYS A 117 10.79 5.77 9.65
C LYS A 117 11.09 4.44 8.96
N THR A 118 11.26 3.35 9.72
CA THR A 118 11.50 2.02 9.15
C THR A 118 10.32 1.54 8.30
N THR A 119 9.09 1.77 8.75
CA THR A 119 7.89 1.44 7.98
C THR A 119 7.82 2.25 6.69
N TYR A 120 8.06 3.56 6.74
CA TYR A 120 8.07 4.43 5.56
C TYR A 120 9.11 3.96 4.54
N SER A 121 10.36 3.74 4.95
CA SER A 121 11.41 3.28 4.03
C SER A 121 11.09 1.91 3.41
N LYS A 122 10.49 0.98 4.17
CA LYS A 122 10.05 -0.30 3.60
C LYS A 122 8.85 -0.13 2.66
N THR A 123 7.95 0.80 2.95
CA THR A 123 6.87 1.18 2.04
C THR A 123 7.42 1.72 0.72
N GLU A 124 8.42 2.61 0.74
CA GLU A 124 9.04 3.12 -0.49
C GLU A 124 9.64 2.01 -1.36
N GLU A 125 10.35 1.06 -0.74
CA GLU A 125 10.92 -0.11 -1.43
C GLU A 125 9.84 -0.95 -2.12
N VAL A 126 8.78 -1.31 -1.37
CA VAL A 126 7.67 -2.12 -1.89
C VAL A 126 6.89 -1.33 -2.94
N PHE A 127 6.69 -0.03 -2.75
CA PHE A 127 6.01 0.84 -3.70
C PHE A 127 6.77 0.91 -5.03
N ALA A 128 8.09 1.10 -4.99
CA ALA A 128 8.94 1.11 -6.17
C ALA A 128 8.87 -0.21 -6.95
N TRP A 129 8.92 -1.34 -6.23
CA TRP A 129 8.74 -2.66 -6.83
C TRP A 129 7.37 -2.80 -7.50
N LEU A 130 6.27 -2.53 -6.79
CA LEU A 130 4.91 -2.63 -7.34
C LEU A 130 4.70 -1.70 -8.55
N LYS A 131 5.24 -0.48 -8.49
CA LYS A 131 5.18 0.49 -9.59
C LYS A 131 5.95 0.02 -10.82
N SER A 132 7.09 -0.66 -10.63
CA SER A 132 7.85 -1.23 -11.75
C SER A 132 7.05 -2.28 -12.53
N LEU A 133 6.15 -3.00 -11.86
CA LEU A 133 5.28 -4.01 -12.49
C LEU A 133 4.23 -3.41 -13.42
N LEU A 134 3.83 -2.15 -13.21
CA LEU A 134 2.96 -1.39 -14.11
C LEU A 134 3.72 -0.87 -15.34
N MET A 135 4.99 -0.50 -15.17
CA MET A 135 5.80 0.12 -16.24
C MET A 135 6.44 -0.89 -17.19
N SER A 136 6.71 -2.11 -16.75
CA SER A 136 7.37 -3.15 -17.56
C SER A 136 6.53 -3.67 -18.73
N ILE A 137 5.32 -3.16 -18.94
CA ILE A 137 4.32 -3.67 -19.90
C ILE A 137 4.06 -2.70 -21.07
N LYS A 138 4.84 -1.60 -21.21
CA LYS A 138 4.75 -0.73 -22.39
C LYS A 138 5.61 -1.19 -23.58
N GLN A 139 5.98 -2.47 -23.67
CA GLN A 139 6.77 -3.03 -24.77
C GLN A 139 6.02 -4.10 -25.53
#